data_AF-A0A0Q5YZG0-F1
#
_entry.id   AF-A0A0Q5YZG0-F1
#
_cell.length_a   1.000
_cell.length_b   1.000
_cell.length_c   1.000
_cell.angle_alpha   90.00
_cell.angle_beta   90.00
_cell.angle_gamma   90.00
#
_symmetry.space_group_name_H-M   'P 1'
#
loop_
_entity.id
_entity.type
_entity.pdbx_description
1 polymer ?
#
loop_
_entity_poly.entity_id
_entity_poly.type
_entity_poly.pdbx_seq_one_letter_code
_entity_poly.pdbx_strand_id
1 'polypeptide(L)'
;MTGEPLLSPYVATKFAVRGFTACLRQEFERAADIHVCLVMPWAVDTPVYSKMGNVFGRQARSIFPVIAAGRVARAIVGLSERPRREVIVGISGYMLGIALKLAPMLVERIVARVAPVLQFKPDPQPPTMGNLFTPIGPYSVGGGWKSYWAERATRLFRPASANVQTQDTPPKRPSRPEGRAEAD
;
A
#
# COMPACT_ATOMS: atom_id res chain seq x y z
N MET A 1 -0.23 13.45 10.61
CA MET A 1 1.01 12.89 10.03
C MET A 1 1.82 12.29 11.17
N THR A 2 2.51 11.19 10.94
CA THR A 2 3.33 10.49 11.93
C THR A 2 4.72 10.25 11.39
N GLY A 3 5.71 10.12 12.26
CA GLY A 3 6.99 9.50 11.93
C GLY A 3 6.80 8.05 11.54
N GLU A 4 7.58 7.56 10.58
CA GLU A 4 7.58 6.16 10.17
C GLU A 4 9.03 5.72 9.87
N PRO A 5 9.51 4.60 10.43
CA PRO A 5 10.85 4.11 10.16
C PRO A 5 11.02 3.76 8.67
N LEU A 6 12.26 3.84 8.18
CA LEU A 6 12.66 3.53 6.80
C LEU A 6 12.16 4.52 5.72
N LEU A 7 11.31 5.47 6.10
CA LEU A 7 10.73 6.49 5.22
C LEU A 7 11.07 7.92 5.68
N SER A 8 12.11 8.12 6.49
CA SER A 8 12.39 9.43 7.10
C SER A 8 12.51 10.58 6.09
N PRO A 9 13.16 10.46 4.90
CA PRO A 9 13.19 11.55 3.94
C PRO A 9 11.79 11.85 3.36
N TYR A 10 11.04 10.80 3.01
CA TYR A 10 9.67 10.93 2.52
C TYR A 10 8.77 11.62 3.55
N VAL A 11 8.83 11.16 4.80
CA VAL A 11 8.03 11.71 5.90
C VAL A 11 8.39 13.18 6.13
N ALA A 12 9.68 13.51 6.22
CA ALA A 12 10.15 14.89 6.38
C ALA A 12 9.59 15.80 5.27
N THR A 13 9.65 15.37 4.01
CA THR A 13 9.06 16.11 2.89
C THR A 13 7.55 16.30 3.05
N LYS A 14 6.79 15.28 3.49
CA LYS A 14 5.34 15.43 3.68
C LYS A 14 4.97 16.36 4.84
N PHE A 15 5.76 16.37 5.92
CA PHE A 15 5.62 17.38 6.98
C PHE A 15 5.93 18.78 6.47
N ALA A 16 6.98 18.94 5.65
CA ALA A 16 7.34 20.21 5.04
C ALA A 16 6.22 20.74 4.13
N VAL A 17 5.60 19.89 3.29
CA VAL A 17 4.44 20.28 2.48
C VAL A 17 3.30 20.81 3.36
N ARG A 18 3.02 20.15 4.49
CA ARG A 18 1.98 20.62 5.42
C ARG A 18 2.33 21.98 6.02
N GLY A 19 3.55 22.17 6.51
CA GLY A 19 4.01 23.45 7.04
C GLY A 19 3.96 24.56 6.00
N PHE A 20 4.48 24.28 4.79
CA PHE A 20 4.47 25.20 3.66
C PHE A 20 3.05 25.63 3.27
N THR A 21 2.12 24.68 3.14
CA THR A 21 0.70 25.03 2.88
C THR A 21 0.06 25.84 4.01
N ALA A 22 0.52 25.70 5.26
CA ALA A 22 0.05 26.51 6.37
C ALA A 22 0.58 27.96 6.30
N CYS A 23 1.81 28.17 5.83
CA CYS A 23 2.36 29.51 5.57
C CYS A 23 1.63 30.19 4.41
N LEU A 24 1.48 29.51 3.26
CA LEU A 24 0.78 30.07 2.10
C LEU A 24 -0.66 30.51 2.43
N ARG A 25 -1.36 29.77 3.29
CA ARG A 25 -2.71 30.17 3.74
C ARG A 25 -2.74 31.51 4.47
N GLN A 26 -1.67 31.86 5.20
CA GLN A 26 -1.55 33.14 5.89
C GLN A 26 -1.15 34.25 4.91
N GLU A 27 -0.22 33.96 4.00
CA GLU A 27 0.22 34.90 2.95
C GLU A 27 -0.94 35.30 2.02
N PHE A 28 -1.82 34.35 1.69
CA PHE A 28 -3.00 34.59 0.84
C PHE A 28 -4.29 34.89 1.63
N GLU A 29 -4.22 35.18 2.94
CA GLU A 29 -5.43 35.42 3.74
C GLU A 29 -6.31 36.56 3.20
N ARG A 30 -5.69 37.56 2.58
CA ARG A 30 -6.38 38.74 1.99
C ARG A 30 -6.75 38.57 0.52
N ALA A 31 -6.34 37.49 -0.13
CA ALA A 31 -6.69 37.21 -1.52
C ALA A 31 -8.08 36.58 -1.57
N ALA A 32 -9.03 37.25 -2.24
CA ALA A 32 -10.43 36.81 -2.24
C ALA A 32 -10.65 35.44 -2.91
N ASP A 33 -9.89 35.13 -3.96
CA ASP A 33 -10.13 33.96 -4.83
C ASP A 33 -8.96 32.95 -4.87
N ILE A 34 -8.02 33.03 -3.92
CA ILE A 34 -6.90 32.07 -3.82
C ILE A 34 -7.08 31.20 -2.58
N HIS A 35 -7.36 29.91 -2.80
CA HIS A 35 -7.53 28.94 -1.72
C HIS A 35 -6.44 27.87 -1.71
N VAL A 36 -5.70 27.80 -0.61
CA VAL A 36 -4.67 26.78 -0.41
C VAL A 36 -5.24 25.61 0.41
N CYS A 37 -5.45 24.48 -0.25
CA CYS A 37 -6.04 23.27 0.33
C CYS A 37 -5.01 22.14 0.46
N LEU A 38 -5.02 21.42 1.58
CA LEU A 38 -4.14 20.26 1.81
C LEU A 38 -4.96 18.96 1.86
N VAL A 39 -4.61 18.01 0.98
CA VAL A 39 -5.17 16.65 0.99
C VAL A 39 -4.20 15.68 1.64
N MET A 40 -4.68 14.98 2.66
CA MET A 40 -3.91 13.97 3.39
C MET A 40 -4.59 12.61 3.23
N PRO A 41 -4.26 11.85 2.18
CA PRO A 41 -4.79 10.51 2.03
C PRO A 41 -4.13 9.55 3.03
N TRP A 42 -4.91 8.61 3.54
CA TRP A 42 -4.39 7.38 4.13
C TRP A 42 -3.82 6.47 3.04
N ALA A 43 -3.31 5.28 3.39
CA ALA A 43 -2.81 4.28 2.46
C ALA A 43 -3.78 4.03 1.28
N VAL A 44 -3.31 4.27 0.06
CA VAL A 44 -4.13 4.20 -1.16
C VAL A 44 -3.79 2.95 -1.96
N ASP A 45 -4.81 2.29 -2.48
CA ASP A 45 -4.68 1.16 -3.42
C ASP A 45 -4.27 1.68 -4.81
N THR A 46 -2.96 1.83 -5.02
CA THR A 46 -2.33 2.23 -6.27
C THR A 46 -1.21 1.26 -6.66
N PRO A 47 -0.83 1.18 -7.94
CA PRO A 47 0.26 0.31 -8.38
C PRO A 47 1.66 0.82 -8.02
N VAL A 48 1.80 1.88 -7.21
CA VAL A 48 3.11 2.49 -6.92
C VAL A 48 4.12 1.49 -6.35
N TYR A 49 3.68 0.61 -5.46
CA TYR A 49 4.55 -0.36 -4.77
C TYR A 49 5.12 -1.44 -5.69
N SER A 50 4.43 -1.80 -6.78
CA SER A 50 4.95 -2.74 -7.77
C SER A 50 5.83 -2.07 -8.82
N LYS A 51 5.78 -0.74 -8.92
CA LYS A 51 6.50 0.04 -9.92
C LYS A 51 7.69 0.81 -9.35
N MET A 52 7.70 1.13 -8.06
CA MET A 52 8.75 1.95 -7.45
C MET A 52 10.09 1.22 -7.38
N GLY A 53 11.17 1.99 -7.39
CA GLY A 53 12.49 1.49 -6.99
C GLY A 53 12.47 1.00 -5.54
N ASN A 54 13.17 -0.09 -5.28
CA ASN A 54 13.23 -0.73 -3.98
C ASN A 54 14.60 -1.37 -3.77
N VAL A 55 15.29 -0.96 -2.71
CA VAL A 55 16.63 -1.46 -2.34
C VAL A 55 16.63 -2.14 -0.96
N PHE A 56 15.47 -2.37 -0.36
CA PHE A 56 15.33 -2.91 1.00
C PHE A 56 15.46 -4.44 1.09
N GLY A 57 15.69 -5.15 -0.03
CA GLY A 57 15.83 -6.61 -0.08
C GLY A 57 14.52 -7.39 0.13
N ARG A 58 13.39 -6.71 0.33
CA ARG A 58 12.07 -7.29 0.59
C ARG A 58 11.01 -6.56 -0.22
N GLN A 59 9.97 -7.26 -0.67
CA GLN A 59 8.93 -6.63 -1.48
C GLN A 59 8.09 -5.63 -0.66
N ALA A 60 8.07 -4.36 -1.06
CA ALA A 60 7.24 -3.35 -0.43
C ALA A 60 5.74 -3.56 -0.73
N ARG A 61 4.88 -3.09 0.18
CA ARG A 61 3.42 -3.16 0.04
C ARG A 61 2.72 -1.99 0.70
N SER A 62 1.47 -1.77 0.31
CA SER A 62 0.59 -0.81 0.97
C SER A 62 0.12 -1.31 2.34
N ILE A 63 0.19 -0.44 3.35
CA ILE A 63 -0.26 -0.76 4.71
C ILE A 63 -1.79 -0.84 4.79
N PHE A 64 -2.31 -1.78 5.57
CA PHE A 64 -3.74 -1.88 5.84
C PHE A 64 -4.19 -0.81 6.85
N PRO A 65 -5.44 -0.30 6.76
CA PRO A 65 -6.42 -0.49 5.70
C PRO A 65 -6.18 0.39 4.49
N VAL A 66 -6.45 -0.12 3.28
CA VAL A 66 -6.26 0.65 2.03
C VAL A 66 -7.56 1.30 1.53
N ILE A 67 -7.48 2.52 1.03
CA ILE A 67 -8.59 3.25 0.39
C ILE A 67 -8.45 3.22 -1.13
N ALA A 68 -9.57 3.33 -1.86
CA ALA A 68 -9.52 3.42 -3.33
C ALA A 68 -8.93 4.76 -3.77
N ALA A 69 -8.13 4.75 -4.84
CA ALA A 69 -7.62 5.97 -5.49
C ALA A 69 -8.75 6.94 -5.87
N GLY A 70 -9.87 6.41 -6.39
CA GLY A 70 -11.06 7.22 -6.71
C GLY A 70 -11.66 7.98 -5.52
N ARG A 71 -11.46 7.51 -4.28
CA ARG A 71 -11.90 8.25 -3.09
C ARG A 71 -11.04 9.49 -2.84
N VAL A 72 -9.74 9.40 -3.11
CA VAL A 72 -8.83 10.55 -3.04
C VAL A 72 -9.10 11.52 -4.18
N ALA A 73 -9.29 11.02 -5.40
CA ALA A 73 -9.63 11.85 -6.56
C ALA A 73 -10.90 12.68 -6.33
N ARG A 74 -11.97 12.07 -5.81
CA ARG A 74 -13.20 12.80 -5.45
C ARG A 74 -12.97 13.86 -4.37
N ALA A 75 -12.08 13.61 -3.41
CA ALA A 75 -11.76 14.61 -2.39
C ALA A 75 -11.00 15.81 -2.99
N ILE A 76 -10.11 15.57 -3.95
CA ILE A 76 -9.40 16.63 -4.68
C ILE A 76 -10.38 17.47 -5.50
N VAL A 77 -11.24 16.84 -6.31
CA VAL A 77 -12.25 17.55 -7.11
C VAL A 77 -13.25 18.30 -6.21
N GLY A 78 -13.70 17.68 -5.12
CA GLY A 78 -14.59 18.35 -4.17
C GLY A 78 -13.96 19.59 -3.53
N LEU A 79 -12.64 19.64 -3.38
CA LEU A 79 -11.92 20.81 -2.86
C LEU A 79 -11.80 21.95 -3.88
N SER A 80 -11.77 21.66 -5.18
CA SER A 80 -11.82 22.73 -6.19
C SER A 80 -13.19 23.40 -6.25
N GLU A 81 -14.26 22.67 -5.95
CA GLU A 81 -15.62 23.22 -5.91
C GLU A 81 -15.96 23.88 -4.57
N ARG A 82 -15.48 23.28 -3.47
CA ARG A 82 -15.76 23.72 -2.09
C ARG A 82 -14.47 23.70 -1.27
N PRO A 83 -13.66 24.77 -1.36
CA PRO A 83 -12.37 24.83 -0.71
C PRO A 83 -12.44 24.61 0.80
N ARG A 84 -11.53 23.77 1.32
CA ARG A 84 -11.34 23.56 2.76
C ARG A 84 -9.85 23.48 3.05
N ARG A 85 -9.44 24.04 4.20
CA ARG A 85 -8.03 24.10 4.60
C ARG A 85 -7.36 22.72 4.56
N GLU A 86 -7.92 21.72 5.23
CA GLU A 86 -7.35 20.37 5.31
C GLU A 86 -8.44 19.31 5.17
N VAL A 87 -8.16 18.26 4.41
CA VAL A 87 -9.02 17.07 4.31
C VAL A 87 -8.18 15.81 4.50
N ILE A 88 -8.56 15.00 5.47
CA ILE A 88 -8.00 13.66 5.67
C ILE A 88 -8.91 12.65 4.96
N VAL A 89 -8.36 11.90 4.02
CA VAL A 89 -9.12 10.89 3.27
C VAL A 89 -8.85 9.52 3.87
N GLY A 90 -9.86 8.98 4.58
CA GLY A 90 -9.79 7.68 5.25
C GLY A 90 -9.82 7.81 6.77
N ILE A 91 -10.71 7.04 7.42
CA ILE A 91 -10.96 7.13 8.87
C ILE A 91 -9.70 6.81 9.70
N SER A 92 -8.86 5.89 9.23
CA SER A 92 -7.62 5.50 9.91
C SER A 92 -6.64 6.64 10.07
N GLY A 93 -6.52 7.52 9.06
CA GLY A 93 -5.67 8.71 9.17
C GLY A 93 -6.17 9.69 10.23
N TYR A 94 -7.49 9.83 10.35
CA TYR A 94 -8.10 10.68 11.36
C TYR A 94 -7.94 10.10 12.78
N MET A 95 -8.20 8.79 12.94
CA MET A 95 -8.01 8.07 14.20
C MET A 95 -6.55 8.10 14.67
N LEU A 96 -5.60 7.90 13.76
CA LEU A 96 -4.17 8.01 14.09
C LEU A 96 -3.82 9.43 14.55
N GLY A 97 -4.39 10.46 13.90
CA GLY A 97 -4.22 11.84 14.32
C GLY A 97 -4.73 12.11 15.74
N ILE A 98 -5.85 11.52 16.13
CA ILE A 98 -6.37 11.59 17.51
C ILE A 98 -5.45 10.83 18.47
N ALA A 99 -5.06 9.60 18.14
CA ALA A 99 -4.20 8.78 18.98
C ALA A 99 -2.85 9.46 19.28
N LEU A 100 -2.24 10.10 18.28
CA LEU A 100 -1.00 10.87 18.46
C LEU A 100 -1.16 12.08 19.38
N LYS A 101 -2.33 12.71 19.39
CA LYS A 101 -2.61 13.82 20.32
C LYS A 101 -2.78 13.34 21.75
N LEU A 102 -3.35 12.15 21.94
CA LEU A 102 -3.64 11.59 23.27
C LEU A 102 -2.43 10.88 23.90
N ALA A 103 -1.67 10.13 23.11
CA ALA A 103 -0.58 9.27 23.61
C ALA A 103 0.58 9.16 22.60
N PRO A 104 1.32 10.25 22.32
CA PRO A 104 2.34 10.29 21.27
C PRO A 104 3.42 9.22 21.44
N MET A 105 4.02 9.12 22.63
CA MET A 105 5.09 8.14 22.92
C MET A 105 4.63 6.69 22.71
N LEU A 106 3.39 6.36 23.08
CA LEU A 106 2.86 5.02 22.91
C LEU A 106 2.66 4.71 21.43
N VAL A 107 2.05 5.64 20.69
CA VAL A 107 1.81 5.48 19.26
C VAL A 107 3.12 5.35 18.50
N GLU A 108 4.12 6.17 18.80
CA GLU A 108 5.45 6.08 18.18
C GLU A 108 6.12 4.72 18.44
N ARG A 109 6.05 4.22 19.69
CA ARG A 109 6.57 2.88 20.04
C ARG A 109 5.86 1.75 19.29
N ILE A 110 4.55 1.88 19.05
CA ILE A 110 3.77 0.92 18.26
C ILE A 110 4.19 1.01 16.81
N VAL A 111 4.23 2.22 16.23
CA VAL A 111 4.63 2.45 14.83
C VAL A 111 6.03 1.92 14.56
N ALA A 112 6.99 2.18 15.45
CA ALA A 112 8.37 1.69 15.33
C ALA A 112 8.46 0.16 15.21
N ARG A 113 7.56 -0.58 15.88
CA ARG A 113 7.54 -2.06 15.85
C ARG A 113 6.69 -2.61 14.69
N VAL A 114 5.57 -1.96 14.39
CA VAL A 114 4.56 -2.49 13.47
C VAL A 114 4.82 -2.07 12.02
N ALA A 115 5.29 -0.84 11.79
CA ALA A 115 5.48 -0.33 10.43
C ALA A 115 6.43 -1.20 9.57
N PRO A 116 7.61 -1.66 10.04
CA PRO A 116 8.49 -2.52 9.24
C PRO A 116 7.85 -3.86 8.85
N VAL A 117 6.91 -4.36 9.65
CA VAL A 117 6.17 -5.59 9.35
C VAL A 117 5.05 -5.32 8.34
N LEU A 118 4.37 -4.18 8.44
CA LEU A 118 3.27 -3.82 7.53
C LEU A 118 3.76 -3.33 6.16
N GLN A 119 4.88 -2.61 6.10
CA GLN A 119 5.43 -2.02 4.87
C GLN A 119 6.00 -3.07 3.90
N PHE A 120 6.42 -4.23 4.39
CA PHE A 120 7.12 -5.23 3.58
C PHE A 120 6.45 -6.60 3.67
N LYS A 121 6.47 -7.33 2.56
CA LYS A 121 6.19 -8.76 2.55
C LYS A 121 7.39 -9.55 3.10
N PRO A 122 7.19 -10.81 3.51
CA PRO A 122 8.29 -11.70 3.86
C PRO A 122 9.17 -12.05 2.66
N ASP A 123 8.61 -12.00 1.45
CA ASP A 123 9.26 -12.41 0.21
C ASP A 123 10.50 -11.54 -0.11
N PRO A 124 11.67 -12.17 -0.33
CA PRO A 124 12.86 -11.46 -0.79
C PRO A 124 12.62 -10.81 -2.16
N GLN A 125 13.19 -9.63 -2.35
CA GLN A 125 13.19 -8.95 -3.65
C GLN A 125 14.58 -8.39 -3.92
N PRO A 126 15.25 -8.74 -5.04
CA PRO A 126 16.48 -8.10 -5.44
C PRO A 126 16.32 -6.57 -5.58
N PRO A 127 17.36 -5.78 -5.29
CA PRO A 127 17.32 -4.34 -5.52
C PRO A 127 16.89 -4.01 -6.95
N THR A 128 15.97 -3.06 -7.10
CA THR A 128 15.46 -2.62 -8.40
C THR A 128 15.31 -1.11 -8.42
N MET A 129 15.57 -0.50 -9.58
CA MET A 129 15.29 0.92 -9.82
C MET A 129 13.80 1.16 -10.13
N GLY A 130 13.01 0.08 -10.29
CA GLY A 130 11.61 0.18 -10.64
C GLY A 130 11.43 0.94 -11.96
N ASN A 131 10.43 1.81 -12.01
CA ASN A 131 10.07 2.58 -13.18
C ASN A 131 10.80 3.92 -13.31
N LEU A 132 11.94 4.10 -12.63
CA LEU A 132 12.68 5.36 -12.61
C LEU A 132 13.23 5.77 -13.98
N PHE A 133 13.81 4.81 -14.72
CA PHE A 133 14.42 5.05 -16.03
C PHE A 133 13.56 4.56 -17.20
N THR A 134 12.75 3.52 -16.97
CA THR A 134 11.94 2.88 -18.01
C THR A 134 10.55 2.58 -17.46
N PRO A 135 9.46 2.86 -18.20
CA PRO A 135 8.11 2.51 -17.74
C PRO A 135 7.95 0.99 -17.58
N ILE A 136 7.21 0.58 -16.55
CA ILE A 136 6.93 -0.83 -16.25
C ILE A 136 5.44 -1.11 -16.31
N GLY A 137 5.07 -2.06 -17.16
CA GLY A 137 3.74 -2.65 -17.26
C GLY A 137 2.65 -1.68 -17.72
N PRO A 138 1.42 -2.19 -17.92
CA PRO A 138 0.30 -1.35 -18.34
C PRO A 138 -0.07 -0.32 -17.26
N TYR A 139 -0.76 0.74 -17.68
CA TYR A 139 -1.37 1.70 -16.75
C TYR A 139 -2.53 1.05 -16.01
N SER A 140 -2.58 1.24 -14.69
CA SER A 140 -3.69 0.81 -13.85
C SER A 140 -3.96 1.86 -12.76
N VAL A 141 -5.22 1.97 -12.35
CA VAL A 141 -5.60 2.83 -11.22
C VAL A 141 -5.35 2.13 -9.88
N GLY A 142 -5.70 0.83 -9.80
CA GLY A 142 -5.54 0.00 -8.61
C GLY A 142 -4.21 -0.74 -8.57
N GLY A 143 -3.74 -1.04 -7.36
CA GLY A 143 -2.57 -1.88 -7.10
C GLY A 143 -2.91 -3.30 -6.63
N GLY A 144 -4.19 -3.64 -6.48
CA GLY A 144 -4.64 -4.94 -5.98
C GLY A 144 -4.47 -5.11 -4.46
N TRP A 145 -4.22 -4.02 -3.72
CA TRP A 145 -3.99 -4.10 -2.28
C TRP A 145 -5.27 -4.37 -1.49
N LYS A 146 -6.43 -3.96 -2.02
CA LYS A 146 -7.72 -4.25 -1.42
C LYS A 146 -8.02 -5.75 -1.38
N SER A 147 -7.87 -6.44 -2.51
CA SER A 147 -8.07 -7.89 -2.60
C SER A 147 -7.01 -8.62 -1.77
N TYR A 148 -5.74 -8.21 -1.87
CA TYR A 148 -4.66 -8.78 -1.06
C TYR A 148 -4.98 -8.81 0.44
N TRP A 149 -5.47 -7.70 1.00
CA TRP A 149 -5.81 -7.63 2.42
C TRP A 149 -7.10 -8.37 2.77
N ALA A 150 -8.09 -8.40 1.87
CA ALA A 150 -9.31 -9.20 2.06
C ALA A 150 -9.01 -10.71 2.10
N GLU A 151 -8.17 -11.20 1.20
CA GLU A 151 -7.71 -12.60 1.19
C GLU A 151 -6.91 -12.95 2.46
N ARG A 152 -6.08 -12.03 2.94
CA ARG A 152 -5.31 -12.29 4.16
C ARG A 152 -6.20 -12.32 5.40
N ALA A 153 -7.19 -11.43 5.49
CA ALA A 153 -8.18 -11.43 6.56
C ALA A 153 -8.98 -12.74 6.55
N THR A 154 -9.45 -13.20 5.40
CA THR A 154 -10.21 -14.47 5.31
C THR A 154 -9.37 -15.70 5.70
N ARG A 155 -8.07 -15.73 5.40
CA ARG A 155 -7.15 -16.79 5.87
C ARG A 155 -7.01 -16.86 7.39
N LEU A 156 -7.06 -15.71 8.08
CA LEU A 156 -7.03 -15.67 9.55
C LEU A 156 -8.29 -16.26 10.19
N PHE A 157 -9.42 -16.26 9.47
CA PHE A 157 -10.71 -16.78 9.95
C PHE A 157 -11.08 -18.15 9.35
N ARG A 158 -10.19 -18.79 8.57
CA ARG A 158 -10.46 -20.12 8.00
C ARG A 158 -10.24 -21.20 9.07
N PRO A 159 -11.24 -22.07 9.36
CA PRO A 159 -11.06 -23.16 10.30
C PRO A 159 -9.98 -24.13 9.81
N ALA A 160 -9.17 -24.64 10.74
CA ALA A 160 -8.00 -25.50 10.47
C ALA A 160 -8.32 -26.82 9.73
N SER A 161 -9.60 -27.20 9.64
CA SER A 161 -10.08 -28.47 9.09
C SER A 161 -9.99 -28.61 7.57
N ALA A 162 -9.68 -27.55 6.83
CA ALA A 162 -9.79 -27.56 5.37
C ALA A 162 -8.46 -27.86 4.63
N ASN A 163 -7.51 -28.53 5.30
CA ASN A 163 -6.20 -28.91 4.76
C ASN A 163 -6.02 -30.43 4.54
N VAL A 164 -7.10 -31.20 4.49
CA VAL A 164 -7.04 -32.63 4.10
C VAL A 164 -7.63 -32.80 2.71
N GLN A 165 -6.93 -33.58 1.87
CA GLN A 165 -7.18 -33.96 0.47
C GLN A 165 -6.77 -32.97 -0.65
N THR A 166 -5.48 -33.05 -1.02
CA THR A 166 -5.10 -33.32 -2.43
C THR A 166 -3.67 -33.87 -2.50
N GLN A 167 -3.44 -35.01 -1.83
CA GLN A 167 -2.33 -35.91 -2.15
C GLN A 167 -2.88 -37.33 -2.07
N ASP A 168 -3.27 -37.88 -3.23
CA ASP A 168 -3.11 -39.29 -3.59
C ASP A 168 -3.74 -39.52 -4.96
N THR A 169 -2.94 -39.36 -6.00
CA THR A 169 -3.14 -40.13 -7.23
C THR A 169 -1.75 -40.57 -7.68
N PRO A 170 -1.38 -41.84 -7.50
CA PRO A 170 -0.06 -42.32 -7.91
C PRO A 170 0.05 -42.26 -9.45
N PRO A 171 1.23 -41.93 -10.01
CA PRO A 171 1.42 -41.88 -11.45
C PRO A 171 1.23 -43.27 -12.07
N LYS A 172 0.39 -43.33 -13.11
CA LYS A 172 0.07 -44.52 -13.88
C LYS A 172 1.37 -45.09 -14.50
N ARG A 173 1.72 -46.33 -14.15
CA ARG A 173 2.89 -47.04 -14.69
C ARG A 173 2.77 -47.18 -16.22
N PRO A 174 3.79 -46.85 -17.02
CA PRO A 174 3.73 -47.10 -18.45
C PRO A 174 3.72 -48.61 -18.72
N SER A 175 2.77 -49.03 -19.57
CA SER A 175 2.61 -50.40 -20.05
C SER A 175 3.82 -50.82 -20.88
N ARG A 176 4.40 -51.97 -20.52
CA ARG A 176 5.49 -52.66 -21.21
C ARG A 176 5.01 -53.10 -22.59
N PRO A 177 5.69 -52.76 -23.71
CA PRO A 177 5.40 -53.39 -24.98
C PRO A 177 5.95 -54.82 -24.95
N GLU A 178 5.07 -55.79 -25.19
CA GLU A 178 5.41 -57.17 -25.50
C GLU A 178 6.14 -57.21 -26.85
N GLY A 179 7.27 -57.90 -26.90
CA GLY A 179 8.00 -58.15 -28.14
C GLY A 179 7.53 -59.43 -28.82
N ARG A 180 7.47 -59.38 -30.15
CA ARG A 180 7.84 -60.44 -31.13
C ARG A 180 7.61 -59.82 -32.53
N ALA A 181 8.62 -59.65 -33.36
CA ALA A 181 9.44 -60.63 -34.11
C ALA A 181 8.81 -60.96 -35.48
N GLU A 182 9.71 -61.07 -36.47
CA GLU A 182 9.53 -61.52 -37.87
C GLU A 182 8.89 -60.52 -38.85
N ALA A 183 9.22 -60.47 -40.14
CA ALA A 183 10.35 -60.89 -40.98
C ALA A 183 9.89 -60.49 -42.40
N ASP A 184 10.68 -59.66 -43.10
CA ASP A 184 10.89 -59.60 -44.57
C ASP A 184 11.42 -58.21 -44.99
#